data_AF-A9B8I8-F1
#
_entry.id   AF-A9B8I8-F1
#
_cell.length_a   1.000
_cell.length_b   1.000
_cell.length_c   1.000
_cell.angle_alpha   90.00
_cell.angle_beta   90.00
_cell.angle_gamma   90.00
#
_symmetry.space_group_name_H-M   'P 1'
#
loop_
_entity.id
_entity.type
_entity.pdbx_description
1 polymer ?
#
loop_
_entity_poly.entity_id
_entity_poly.type
_entity_poly.pdbx_seq_one_letter_code
_entity_poly.pdbx_strand_id
1 'polypeptide(L)'
;MVRVNAITLYVGDVLTYLDSIWNHAPVLERLIAKGLIDDAIRRDSIELSATELQEAMDGFRRARGLLTATATEAWLTAKGLSYQRFEQLVEREAQLARLKDRVIASRMADWFTAELAGFDQVRLMILSFADVEHAQEIWRTAIQDPDRLAYQAEEAWTRGVLNETIGVFQTWLRHERPTWLPETAFGCPAGTILPLQPLPDGGIALIKVLSYQHAQRDQATQHAFRQKLFTAWLDEQRAQATITWNWGTHELQSQTPTVGD
;
A
#
# COMPACT_ATOMS: atom_id res chain seq x y z
N MET A 1 12.73 22.70 -9.93
CA MET A 1 12.38 24.11 -10.11
C MET A 1 11.43 24.18 -11.30
N VAL A 2 10.24 24.73 -11.11
CA VAL A 2 9.26 24.98 -12.18
C VAL A 2 9.10 26.50 -12.27
N ARG A 3 9.16 27.09 -13.46
CA ARG A 3 8.96 28.53 -13.64
C ARG A 3 7.67 28.76 -14.42
N VAL A 4 6.77 29.55 -13.85
CA VAL A 4 5.52 29.99 -14.47
C VAL A 4 5.54 31.51 -14.50
N ASN A 5 5.78 32.09 -15.68
CA ASN A 5 6.01 33.53 -15.87
C ASN A 5 7.16 34.04 -14.96
N ALA A 6 6.87 35.01 -14.08
CA ALA A 6 7.81 35.56 -13.11
C ALA A 6 7.90 34.75 -11.81
N ILE A 7 7.03 33.74 -11.63
CA ILE A 7 6.98 32.92 -10.42
C ILE A 7 7.90 31.72 -10.61
N THR A 8 8.86 31.57 -9.70
CA THR A 8 9.71 30.39 -9.60
C THR A 8 9.22 29.55 -8.44
N LEU A 9 8.76 28.33 -8.75
CA LEU A 9 8.40 27.31 -7.76
C LEU A 9 9.63 26.43 -7.51
N TYR A 10 10.10 26.44 -6.27
CA TYR A 10 11.16 25.56 -5.82
C TYR A 10 10.58 24.19 -5.42
N VAL A 11 11.46 23.21 -5.24
CA VAL A 11 11.03 21.84 -4.90
C VAL A 11 10.24 21.83 -3.57
N GLY A 12 10.63 22.67 -2.60
CA GLY A 12 9.89 22.87 -1.36
C GLY A 12 8.46 23.37 -1.62
N ASP A 13 8.29 24.43 -2.40
CA ASP A 13 6.97 24.97 -2.74
C ASP A 13 6.11 23.93 -3.46
N VAL A 14 6.67 23.26 -4.47
CA VAL A 14 5.98 22.20 -5.21
C VAL A 14 5.52 21.11 -4.25
N LEU A 15 6.36 20.63 -3.33
CA LEU A 15 5.98 19.58 -2.38
C LEU A 15 4.93 20.06 -1.36
N THR A 16 4.98 21.29 -0.88
CA THR A 16 3.92 21.85 -0.03
C THR A 16 2.60 21.96 -0.77
N TYR A 17 2.63 22.37 -2.04
CA TYR A 17 1.45 22.33 -2.89
C TYR A 17 0.99 20.89 -3.15
N LEU A 18 1.88 19.94 -3.37
CA LEU A 18 1.51 18.54 -3.55
C LEU A 18 0.94 17.93 -2.26
N ASP A 19 1.46 18.29 -1.09
CA ASP A 19 0.95 17.84 0.20
C ASP A 19 -0.44 18.44 0.47
N SER A 20 -0.65 19.72 0.14
CA SER A 20 -1.95 20.40 0.25
C SER A 20 -2.98 19.97 -0.80
N ILE A 21 -2.56 19.60 -2.01
CA ILE A 21 -3.45 19.20 -3.11
C ILE A 21 -3.78 17.70 -3.01
N TRP A 22 -2.88 16.88 -2.46
CA TRP A 22 -3.08 15.43 -2.35
C TRP A 22 -3.34 14.89 -0.95
N ASN A 23 -3.15 15.66 0.12
CA ASN A 23 -3.42 15.20 1.50
C ASN A 23 -2.81 13.81 1.79
N HIS A 24 -1.63 13.54 1.25
CA HIS A 24 -1.08 12.20 1.15
C HIS A 24 0.41 12.14 1.58
N ALA A 25 0.59 11.99 2.89
CA ALA A 25 1.77 11.39 3.53
C ALA A 25 2.39 10.17 2.79
N PRO A 26 1.62 9.31 2.06
CA PRO A 26 2.17 8.15 1.37
C PRO A 26 3.29 8.42 0.35
N VAL A 27 3.35 9.59 -0.31
CA VAL A 27 4.42 9.85 -1.29
C VAL A 27 5.77 10.04 -0.59
N LEU A 28 5.79 10.81 0.49
CA LEU A 28 7.00 11.01 1.30
C LEU A 28 7.46 9.70 1.94
N GLU A 29 6.53 8.91 2.47
CA GLU A 29 6.83 7.59 3.04
C GLU A 29 7.46 6.64 2.02
N ARG A 30 6.98 6.66 0.76
CA ARG A 30 7.55 5.87 -0.33
C ARG A 30 8.96 6.34 -0.70
N LEU A 31 9.24 7.64 -0.67
CA LEU A 31 10.57 8.19 -0.90
C LEU A 31 11.54 7.79 0.21
N ILE A 32 11.10 7.88 1.48
CA ILE A 32 11.88 7.41 2.63
C ILE A 32 12.17 5.91 2.49
N ALA A 33 11.14 5.09 2.25
CA ALA A 33 11.32 3.65 2.07
C ALA A 33 12.31 3.33 0.94
N LYS A 34 12.24 4.07 -0.18
CA LYS A 34 13.22 3.94 -1.25
C LYS A 34 14.64 4.28 -0.80
N GLY A 35 14.82 5.37 -0.06
CA GLY A 35 16.13 5.76 0.49
C GLY A 35 16.71 4.69 1.43
N LEU A 36 15.88 4.13 2.31
CA LEU A 36 16.27 3.05 3.24
C LEU A 36 16.67 1.77 2.50
N ILE A 37 15.95 1.42 1.43
CA ILE A 37 16.28 0.27 0.57
C ILE A 37 17.62 0.49 -0.14
N ASP A 38 17.81 1.65 -0.76
CA ASP A 38 19.04 1.97 -1.50
C ASP A 38 20.26 2.01 -0.55
N ASP A 39 20.08 2.48 0.69
CA ASP A 39 21.11 2.43 1.74
C ASP A 39 21.43 0.99 2.17
N ALA A 40 20.40 0.17 2.43
CA ALA A 40 20.58 -1.22 2.82
C ALA A 40 21.27 -2.04 1.73
N ILE A 41 20.90 -1.88 0.46
CA ILE A 41 21.56 -2.55 -0.69
C ILE A 41 23.06 -2.21 -0.71
N ARG A 42 23.41 -0.94 -0.49
CA ARG A 42 24.81 -0.48 -0.49
C ARG A 42 25.58 -1.02 0.70
N ARG A 43 25.02 -0.88 1.91
CA ARG A 43 25.63 -1.30 3.18
C ARG A 43 25.87 -2.80 3.22
N ASP A 44 24.92 -3.58 2.72
CA ASP A 44 24.98 -5.05 2.71
C ASP A 44 25.78 -5.59 1.50
N SER A 45 26.33 -4.69 0.67
CA SER A 45 27.08 -4.99 -0.55
C SER A 45 26.36 -6.00 -1.44
N ILE A 46 25.07 -5.75 -1.69
CA ILE A 46 24.25 -6.60 -2.55
C ILE A 46 24.60 -6.29 -4.01
N GLU A 47 25.60 -6.99 -4.51
CA GLU A 47 26.04 -6.92 -5.90
C GLU A 47 25.48 -8.11 -6.71
N LEU A 48 25.33 -7.89 -8.01
CA LEU A 48 24.98 -8.93 -8.97
C LEU A 48 26.19 -9.17 -9.87
N SER A 49 26.56 -10.43 -10.05
CA SER A 49 27.47 -10.82 -11.11
C SER A 49 26.84 -10.56 -12.47
N ALA A 50 27.67 -10.43 -13.52
CA ALA A 50 27.18 -10.26 -14.89
C ALA A 50 26.21 -11.37 -15.32
N THR A 51 26.44 -12.61 -14.87
CA THR A 51 25.55 -13.74 -15.12
C THR A 51 24.20 -13.56 -14.43
N GLU A 52 24.19 -13.22 -13.15
CA GLU A 52 22.94 -12.98 -12.39
C GLU A 52 22.13 -11.82 -12.97
N LEU A 53 22.81 -10.74 -13.41
CA LEU A 53 22.15 -9.61 -14.07
C LEU A 53 21.51 -10.03 -15.40
N GLN A 54 22.23 -10.81 -16.21
CA GLN A 54 21.68 -11.33 -17.47
C GLN A 54 20.46 -12.22 -17.23
N GLU A 55 20.52 -13.12 -16.24
CA GLU A 55 19.37 -13.96 -15.85
C GLU A 55 18.16 -13.12 -15.39
N ALA A 56 18.41 -12.05 -14.63
CA ALA A 56 17.38 -11.11 -14.21
C ALA A 56 16.76 -10.37 -15.42
N MET A 57 17.57 -9.95 -16.39
CA MET A 57 17.09 -9.31 -17.62
C MET A 57 16.23 -10.25 -18.44
N ASP A 58 16.62 -11.53 -18.55
CA ASP A 58 15.85 -12.53 -19.28
C ASP A 58 14.56 -12.91 -18.53
N GLY A 59 14.59 -12.94 -17.19
CA GLY A 59 13.39 -13.04 -16.36
C GLY A 59 12.43 -11.87 -16.59
N PHE A 60 12.94 -10.64 -16.56
CA PHE A 60 12.16 -9.42 -16.80
C PHE A 60 11.47 -9.44 -18.17
N ARG A 61 12.21 -9.85 -19.20
CA ARG A 61 11.70 -9.99 -20.57
C ARG A 61 10.60 -11.05 -20.65
N ARG A 62 10.83 -12.25 -20.10
CA ARG A 62 9.83 -13.35 -20.09
C ARG A 62 8.54 -12.95 -19.40
N ALA A 63 8.62 -12.31 -18.23
CA ALA A 63 7.45 -11.88 -17.47
C ALA A 63 6.58 -10.85 -18.22
N ARG A 64 7.14 -10.17 -19.23
CA ARG A 64 6.47 -9.14 -20.02
C ARG A 64 6.28 -9.53 -21.49
N GLY A 65 6.54 -10.79 -21.85
CA GLY A 65 6.42 -11.28 -23.23
C GLY A 65 7.42 -10.66 -24.21
N LEU A 66 8.51 -10.06 -23.74
CA LEU A 66 9.55 -9.43 -24.55
C LEU A 66 10.55 -10.46 -25.08
N LEU A 67 10.03 -11.47 -25.80
CA LEU A 67 10.79 -12.66 -26.19
C LEU A 67 11.73 -12.44 -27.39
N THR A 68 11.68 -11.25 -28.02
CA THR A 68 12.54 -10.90 -29.15
C THR A 68 13.26 -9.58 -28.91
N ALA A 69 14.39 -9.38 -29.59
CA ALA A 69 15.14 -8.13 -29.55
C ALA A 69 14.26 -6.95 -29.99
N THR A 70 13.52 -7.11 -31.09
CA THR A 70 12.59 -6.09 -31.62
C THR A 70 11.48 -5.73 -30.64
N ALA A 71 10.89 -6.70 -29.93
CA ALA A 71 9.89 -6.44 -28.92
C ALA A 71 10.48 -5.67 -27.72
N THR A 72 11.70 -6.02 -27.31
CA THR A 72 12.41 -5.31 -26.24
C THR A 72 12.71 -3.87 -26.65
N GLU A 73 13.22 -3.64 -27.87
CA GLU A 73 13.54 -2.30 -28.38
C GLU A 73 12.30 -1.41 -28.52
N ALA A 74 11.19 -1.96 -29.04
CA ALA A 74 9.92 -1.26 -29.12
C ALA A 74 9.40 -0.86 -27.72
N TRP A 75 9.53 -1.76 -26.74
CA TRP A 75 9.16 -1.48 -25.35
C TRP A 75 10.04 -0.38 -24.74
N LEU A 76 11.36 -0.44 -24.95
CA LEU A 76 12.29 0.59 -24.48
C LEU A 76 11.98 1.95 -25.08
N THR A 77 11.71 1.99 -26.38
CA THR A 77 11.33 3.20 -27.12
C THR A 77 10.02 3.78 -26.57
N ALA A 78 9.00 2.95 -26.39
CA ALA A 78 7.72 3.37 -25.81
C ALA A 78 7.83 3.88 -24.37
N LYS A 79 8.85 3.41 -23.62
CA LYS A 79 9.15 3.87 -22.25
C LYS A 79 10.15 5.02 -22.20
N GLY A 80 10.71 5.45 -23.34
CA GLY A 80 11.76 6.47 -23.38
C GLY A 80 13.05 6.05 -22.64
N LEU A 81 13.34 4.75 -22.59
CA LEU A 81 14.48 4.20 -21.87
C LEU A 81 15.62 3.84 -22.83
N SER A 82 16.85 4.19 -22.46
CA SER A 82 18.03 3.62 -23.09
C SER A 82 18.30 2.21 -22.55
N TYR A 83 19.09 1.42 -23.28
CA TYR A 83 19.49 0.08 -22.83
C TYR A 83 20.22 0.13 -21.46
N GLN A 84 21.12 1.11 -21.27
CA GLN A 84 21.81 1.30 -19.99
C GLN A 84 20.83 1.62 -18.85
N ARG A 85 19.79 2.43 -19.10
CA ARG A 85 18.76 2.72 -18.09
C ARG A 85 17.89 1.50 -17.78
N PHE A 86 17.66 0.66 -18.77
CA PHE A 86 16.97 -0.62 -18.59
C PHE A 86 17.79 -1.59 -17.76
N GLU A 87 19.08 -1.74 -18.04
CA GLU A 87 19.99 -2.57 -17.24
C GLU A 87 20.02 -2.11 -15.78
N GLN A 88 20.16 -0.80 -15.53
CA GLN A 88 20.08 -0.21 -14.19
C GLN A 88 18.74 -0.45 -13.49
N LEU A 89 17.63 -0.45 -14.25
CA LEU A 89 16.30 -0.73 -13.70
C LEU A 89 16.22 -2.19 -13.24
N VAL A 90 16.64 -3.13 -14.10
CA VAL A 90 16.62 -4.56 -13.80
C VAL A 90 17.57 -4.90 -12.65
N GLU A 91 18.78 -4.34 -12.66
CA GLU A 91 19.76 -4.51 -11.59
C GLU A 91 19.16 -4.11 -10.24
N ARG A 92 18.53 -2.92 -10.15
CA ARG A 92 17.88 -2.45 -8.92
C ARG A 92 16.72 -3.36 -8.49
N GLU A 93 15.90 -3.84 -9.42
CA GLU A 93 14.81 -4.77 -9.10
C GLU A 93 15.36 -6.09 -8.54
N ALA A 94 16.44 -6.61 -9.12
CA ALA A 94 17.08 -7.85 -8.68
C ALA A 94 17.82 -7.69 -7.34
N GLN A 95 18.51 -6.57 -7.10
CA GLN A 95 19.11 -6.25 -5.80
C GLN A 95 18.05 -6.14 -4.70
N LEU A 96 16.91 -5.50 -4.99
CA LEU A 96 15.79 -5.44 -4.04
C LEU A 96 15.22 -6.83 -3.75
N ALA A 97 15.07 -7.68 -4.76
CA ALA A 97 14.62 -9.06 -4.55
C ALA A 97 15.61 -9.83 -3.63
N ARG A 98 16.92 -9.71 -3.88
CA ARG A 98 17.96 -10.33 -3.07
C ARG A 98 17.99 -9.82 -1.63
N LEU A 99 17.79 -8.51 -1.44
CA LEU A 99 17.64 -7.90 -0.12
C LEU A 99 16.44 -8.50 0.62
N LYS A 100 15.27 -8.57 -0.03
CA LYS A 100 14.07 -9.18 0.54
C LYS A 100 14.32 -10.62 0.95
N ASP A 101 14.92 -11.42 0.08
CA ASP A 101 15.25 -12.82 0.38
C ASP A 101 16.14 -12.96 1.61
N ARG A 102 17.18 -12.12 1.73
CA ARG A 102 18.09 -12.11 2.89
C ARG A 102 17.37 -11.72 4.18
N VAL A 103 16.58 -10.65 4.15
CA VAL A 103 15.77 -10.20 5.31
C VAL A 103 14.81 -11.30 5.74
N ILE A 104 14.11 -11.91 4.80
CA ILE A 104 13.12 -12.95 5.08
C ILE A 104 13.80 -14.22 5.60
N ALA A 105 14.88 -14.68 4.96
CA ALA A 105 15.60 -15.89 5.39
C ALA A 105 16.10 -15.78 6.83
N SER A 106 16.57 -14.61 7.24
CA SER A 106 17.01 -14.36 8.63
C SER A 106 15.87 -14.44 9.66
N ARG A 107 14.61 -14.26 9.25
CA ARG A 107 13.43 -14.21 10.12
C ARG A 107 12.51 -15.44 9.99
N MET A 108 12.81 -16.35 9.06
CA MET A 108 11.95 -17.50 8.77
C MET A 108 12.00 -18.58 9.86
N ALA A 109 13.09 -18.66 10.63
CA ALA A 109 13.23 -19.63 11.72
C ALA A 109 12.20 -19.40 12.85
N ASP A 110 11.84 -18.15 13.12
CA ASP A 110 10.89 -17.77 14.19
C ASP A 110 9.41 -17.91 13.78
N TRP A 111 9.14 -18.22 12.50
CA TRP A 111 7.80 -18.17 11.89
C TRP A 111 6.91 -19.39 12.17
N PHE A 112 7.49 -20.59 12.34
CA PHE A 112 6.84 -21.82 11.87
C PHE A 112 5.56 -22.27 12.61
N THR A 113 5.20 -21.64 13.73
CA THR A 113 4.03 -22.04 14.53
C THR A 113 3.23 -20.88 15.13
N ALA A 114 3.84 -19.72 15.41
CA ALA A 114 3.16 -18.64 16.13
C ALA A 114 2.33 -17.69 15.24
N GLU A 115 2.66 -17.57 13.95
CA GLU A 115 2.08 -16.49 13.12
C GLU A 115 1.00 -16.94 12.12
N LEU A 116 0.88 -18.23 11.79
CA LEU A 116 0.00 -18.68 10.69
C LEU A 116 -1.47 -18.29 10.93
N ALA A 117 -1.96 -18.40 12.17
CA ALA A 117 -3.33 -17.99 12.52
C ALA A 117 -3.59 -16.48 12.29
N GLY A 118 -2.55 -15.65 12.36
CA GLY A 118 -2.61 -14.23 12.03
C GLY A 118 -2.82 -13.94 10.54
N PHE A 119 -2.69 -14.95 9.68
CA PHE A 119 -2.95 -14.86 8.24
C PHE A 119 -4.30 -15.43 7.84
N ASP A 120 -5.13 -15.83 8.79
CA ASP A 120 -6.52 -16.17 8.49
C ASP A 120 -7.19 -15.01 7.76
N GLN A 121 -7.99 -15.34 6.75
CA GLN A 121 -8.64 -14.36 5.89
C GLN A 121 -10.14 -14.36 6.13
N VAL A 122 -10.73 -13.17 6.19
CA VAL A 122 -12.17 -12.98 6.13
C VAL A 122 -12.54 -12.11 4.93
N ARG A 123 -13.60 -12.49 4.23
CA ARG A 123 -14.22 -11.70 3.16
C ARG A 123 -15.56 -11.21 3.65
N LEU A 124 -15.79 -9.90 3.51
CA LEU A 124 -16.91 -9.20 4.12
C LEU A 124 -17.65 -8.39 3.06
N MET A 125 -18.95 -8.27 3.26
CA MET A 125 -19.76 -7.20 2.70
C MET A 125 -20.02 -6.18 3.80
N ILE A 126 -19.70 -4.92 3.55
CA ILE A 126 -19.75 -3.82 4.52
C ILE A 126 -20.61 -2.70 3.94
N LEU A 127 -21.64 -2.32 4.66
CA LEU A 127 -22.43 -1.13 4.37
C LEU A 127 -22.19 -0.11 5.46
N SER A 128 -21.71 1.06 5.06
CA SER A 128 -21.43 2.16 5.99
C SER A 128 -22.58 3.15 5.91
N PHE A 129 -23.11 3.57 7.06
CA PHE A 129 -24.20 4.53 7.18
C PHE A 129 -23.73 5.73 7.99
N ALA A 130 -24.19 6.93 7.64
CA ALA A 130 -23.98 8.11 8.48
C ALA A 130 -24.95 8.13 9.68
N ASP A 131 -26.13 7.53 9.53
CA ASP A 131 -27.18 7.52 10.55
C ASP A 131 -27.39 6.12 11.15
N VAL A 132 -27.42 6.08 12.48
CA VAL A 132 -27.59 4.86 13.25
C VAL A 132 -28.99 4.28 13.11
N GLU A 133 -30.02 5.12 12.94
CA GLU A 133 -31.41 4.65 12.85
C GLU A 133 -31.63 3.84 11.56
N HIS A 134 -31.17 4.36 10.42
CA HIS A 134 -31.17 3.64 9.14
C HIS A 134 -30.35 2.33 9.21
N ALA A 135 -29.15 2.38 9.82
CA ALA A 135 -28.32 1.19 9.99
C ALA A 135 -29.04 0.11 10.82
N GLN A 136 -29.75 0.51 11.89
CA GLN A 136 -30.52 -0.39 12.74
C GLN A 136 -31.72 -1.00 12.01
N GLU A 137 -32.45 -0.22 11.21
CA GLU A 137 -33.57 -0.73 10.41
C GLU A 137 -33.11 -1.84 9.47
N ILE A 138 -32.07 -1.58 8.67
CA ILE A 138 -31.53 -2.56 7.73
C ILE A 138 -30.94 -3.75 8.49
N TRP A 139 -30.21 -3.52 9.58
CA TRP A 139 -29.67 -4.60 10.40
C TRP A 139 -30.74 -5.56 10.93
N ARG A 140 -31.87 -5.04 11.45
CA ARG A 140 -33.00 -5.86 11.94
C ARG A 140 -33.56 -6.79 10.86
N THR A 141 -33.60 -6.33 9.62
CA THR A 141 -34.06 -7.17 8.50
C THR A 141 -32.98 -8.15 8.05
N ALA A 142 -31.71 -7.73 8.03
CA ALA A 142 -30.59 -8.56 7.59
C ALA A 142 -30.31 -9.73 8.55
N ILE A 143 -30.49 -9.56 9.86
CA ILE A 143 -30.32 -10.68 10.81
C ILE A 143 -31.39 -11.77 10.63
N GLN A 144 -32.56 -11.44 10.07
CA GLN A 144 -33.63 -12.39 9.78
C GLN A 144 -33.46 -13.05 8.42
N ASP A 145 -33.01 -12.27 7.43
CA ASP A 145 -32.77 -12.72 6.07
C ASP A 145 -31.48 -12.09 5.51
N PRO A 146 -30.32 -12.72 5.77
CA PRO A 146 -29.03 -12.17 5.36
C PRO A 146 -28.87 -12.03 3.85
N ASP A 147 -29.60 -12.81 3.05
CA ASP A 147 -29.44 -12.84 1.59
C ASP A 147 -30.09 -11.63 0.91
N ARG A 148 -31.04 -10.98 1.59
CA ARG A 148 -31.62 -9.70 1.14
C ARG A 148 -30.70 -8.51 1.31
N LEU A 149 -29.60 -8.64 2.06
CA LEU A 149 -28.69 -7.53 2.30
C LEU A 149 -28.10 -6.96 1.00
N ALA A 150 -27.84 -7.79 -0.02
CA ALA A 150 -27.35 -7.34 -1.32
C ALA A 150 -28.35 -6.39 -2.01
N TYR A 151 -29.63 -6.76 -2.00
CA TYR A 151 -30.69 -5.92 -2.54
C TYR A 151 -30.86 -4.61 -1.75
N GLN A 152 -30.79 -4.70 -0.42
CA GLN A 152 -30.87 -3.52 0.45
C GLN A 152 -29.69 -2.58 0.28
N ALA A 153 -28.51 -3.11 0.02
CA ALA A 153 -27.33 -2.32 -0.31
C ALA A 153 -27.52 -1.53 -1.60
N GLU A 154 -28.03 -2.17 -2.65
CA GLU A 154 -28.31 -1.52 -3.93
C GLU A 154 -29.36 -0.40 -3.78
N GLU A 155 -30.42 -0.66 -3.02
CA GLU A 155 -31.47 0.33 -2.74
C GLU A 155 -30.95 1.50 -1.89
N ALA A 156 -30.11 1.22 -0.88
CA ALA A 156 -29.47 2.22 -0.04
C ALA A 156 -28.45 3.07 -0.82
N TRP A 157 -27.68 2.44 -1.71
CA TRP A 157 -26.76 3.11 -2.63
C TRP A 157 -27.51 4.06 -3.56
N THR A 158 -28.58 3.57 -4.21
CA THR A 158 -29.39 4.36 -5.16
C THR A 158 -30.03 5.57 -4.49
N ARG A 159 -30.40 5.45 -3.21
CA ARG A 159 -30.94 6.54 -2.40
C ARG A 159 -29.88 7.49 -1.83
N GLY A 160 -28.59 7.19 -1.99
CA GLY A 160 -27.49 8.01 -1.49
C GLY A 160 -27.38 8.04 0.04
N VAL A 161 -27.86 7.00 0.73
CA VAL A 161 -27.80 6.90 2.20
C VAL A 161 -26.57 6.14 2.71
N LEU A 162 -25.83 5.47 1.82
CA LEU A 162 -24.57 4.84 2.16
C LEU A 162 -23.43 5.88 2.16
N ASN A 163 -22.54 5.73 3.13
CA ASN A 163 -21.25 6.37 3.13
C ASN A 163 -20.24 5.50 2.36
N GLU A 164 -19.42 6.13 1.52
CA GLU A 164 -18.44 5.46 0.67
C GLU A 164 -17.05 5.34 1.33
N THR A 165 -16.89 5.72 2.61
CA THR A 165 -15.61 5.65 3.34
C THR A 165 -14.97 4.26 3.26
N ILE A 166 -15.77 3.19 3.35
CA ILE A 166 -15.32 1.81 3.24
C ILE A 166 -16.04 1.17 2.06
N GLY A 167 -15.27 0.64 1.10
CA GLY A 167 -15.85 -0.04 -0.06
C GLY A 167 -16.67 -1.27 0.34
N VAL A 168 -17.69 -1.61 -0.44
CA VAL A 168 -18.70 -2.62 -0.09
C VAL A 168 -18.12 -4.02 0.12
N PHE A 169 -17.20 -4.46 -0.73
CA PHE A 169 -16.58 -5.78 -0.60
C PHE A 169 -15.13 -5.63 -0.15
N GLN A 170 -14.81 -6.19 1.02
CA GLN A 170 -13.48 -6.11 1.61
C GLN A 170 -12.94 -7.48 1.96
N THR A 171 -11.61 -7.59 1.90
CA THR A 171 -10.88 -8.77 2.36
C THR A 171 -9.86 -8.31 3.39
N TRP A 172 -9.84 -8.94 4.55
CA TRP A 172 -8.91 -8.63 5.63
C TRP A 172 -8.17 -9.88 6.08
N LEU A 173 -6.85 -9.76 6.25
CA LEU A 173 -6.07 -10.71 7.02
C LEU A 173 -6.20 -10.39 8.51
N ARG A 174 -6.20 -11.42 9.37
CA ARG A 174 -6.40 -11.24 10.82
C ARG A 174 -5.41 -10.24 11.44
N HIS A 175 -4.15 -10.24 11.02
CA HIS A 175 -3.14 -9.30 11.50
C HIS A 175 -3.24 -7.88 10.92
N GLU A 176 -3.99 -7.68 9.83
CA GLU A 176 -4.28 -6.37 9.22
C GLU A 176 -5.66 -5.84 9.65
N ARG A 177 -6.33 -6.54 10.57
CA ARG A 177 -7.68 -6.23 11.02
C ARG A 177 -7.74 -4.78 11.55
N PRO A 178 -8.63 -3.94 10.99
CA PRO A 178 -8.84 -2.60 11.54
C PRO A 178 -9.51 -2.70 12.91
N THR A 179 -9.28 -1.69 13.76
CA THR A 179 -9.74 -1.70 15.15
C THR A 179 -11.25 -1.81 15.31
N TRP A 180 -12.03 -1.27 14.36
CA TRP A 180 -13.49 -1.32 14.35
C TRP A 180 -14.06 -2.69 13.91
N LEU A 181 -13.27 -3.55 13.25
CA LEU A 181 -13.72 -4.88 12.84
C LEU A 181 -13.53 -5.85 14.03
N PRO A 182 -14.60 -6.46 14.59
CA PRO A 182 -14.45 -7.35 15.73
C PRO A 182 -13.68 -8.63 15.39
N GLU A 183 -12.92 -9.14 16.36
CA GLU A 183 -12.16 -10.40 16.22
C GLU A 183 -13.08 -11.59 15.88
N THR A 184 -14.33 -11.55 16.36
CA THR A 184 -15.33 -12.59 16.12
C THR A 184 -15.66 -12.77 14.64
N ALA A 185 -15.42 -11.76 13.79
CA ALA A 185 -15.59 -11.89 12.34
C ALA A 185 -14.77 -13.05 11.75
N PHE A 186 -13.62 -13.34 12.36
CA PHE A 186 -12.76 -14.45 11.98
C PHE A 186 -13.22 -15.73 12.68
N GLY A 187 -13.68 -16.70 11.91
CA GLY A 187 -14.28 -17.94 12.41
C GLY A 187 -15.81 -17.97 12.36
N CYS A 188 -16.45 -16.84 12.04
CA CYS A 188 -17.89 -16.82 11.75
C CYS A 188 -18.21 -17.60 10.46
N PRO A 189 -19.32 -18.36 10.43
CA PRO A 189 -19.84 -18.95 9.21
C PRO A 189 -20.19 -17.89 8.16
N ALA A 190 -20.13 -18.28 6.89
CA ALA A 190 -20.67 -17.47 5.79
C ALA A 190 -22.16 -17.19 6.02
N GLY A 191 -22.60 -15.98 5.71
CA GLY A 191 -23.95 -15.48 5.94
C GLY A 191 -24.15 -14.75 7.27
N THR A 192 -23.22 -14.86 8.22
CA THR A 192 -23.36 -14.22 9.54
C THR A 192 -23.43 -12.70 9.42
N ILE A 193 -24.46 -12.08 10.00
CA ILE A 193 -24.53 -10.63 10.21
C ILE A 193 -23.93 -10.31 11.58
N LEU A 194 -22.88 -9.49 11.60
CA LEU A 194 -22.25 -9.06 12.85
C LEU A 194 -23.09 -7.96 13.52
N PRO A 195 -22.93 -7.74 14.84
CA PRO A 195 -23.45 -6.54 15.49
C PRO A 195 -22.94 -5.28 14.79
N LEU A 196 -23.76 -4.22 14.77
CA LEU A 196 -23.36 -2.92 14.21
C LEU A 196 -22.07 -2.42 14.86
N GLN A 197 -21.12 -1.98 14.05
CA GLN A 197 -19.82 -1.49 14.50
C GLN A 197 -19.71 0.02 14.27
N PRO A 198 -19.30 0.82 15.28
CA PRO A 198 -18.99 2.23 15.06
C PRO A 198 -17.72 2.36 14.21
N LEU A 199 -17.72 3.31 13.28
CA LEU A 199 -16.58 3.62 12.43
C LEU A 199 -15.81 4.83 12.97
N PRO A 200 -14.50 4.96 12.67
CA PRO A 200 -13.68 6.08 13.14
C PRO A 200 -14.14 7.47 12.66
N ASP A 201 -14.85 7.53 11.52
CA ASP A 201 -15.41 8.75 10.96
C ASP A 201 -16.77 9.14 11.56
N GLY A 202 -17.24 8.40 12.58
CA GLY A 202 -18.55 8.59 13.21
C GLY A 202 -19.68 7.82 12.52
N GLY A 203 -19.42 7.13 11.41
CA GLY A 203 -20.40 6.27 10.76
C GLY A 203 -20.67 4.96 11.50
N ILE A 204 -21.58 4.15 10.95
CA ILE A 204 -21.95 2.83 11.47
C ILE A 204 -21.80 1.80 10.35
N ALA A 205 -21.07 0.72 10.62
CA ALA A 205 -20.90 -0.41 9.71
C ALA A 205 -21.87 -1.55 10.04
N LEU A 206 -22.62 -1.97 9.03
CA LEU A 206 -23.32 -3.25 8.98
C LEU A 206 -22.47 -4.24 8.16
N ILE A 207 -22.13 -5.36 8.78
CA ILE A 207 -21.15 -6.30 8.22
C ILE A 207 -21.79 -7.68 8.05
N LYS A 208 -21.73 -8.23 6.83
CA LYS A 208 -22.02 -9.65 6.54
C LYS A 208 -20.73 -10.39 6.24
N VAL A 209 -20.52 -11.52 6.92
CA VAL A 209 -19.42 -12.44 6.63
C VAL A 209 -19.76 -13.23 5.37
N LEU A 210 -18.95 -13.09 4.33
CA LEU A 210 -19.12 -13.82 3.07
C LEU A 210 -18.38 -15.15 3.10
N SER A 211 -17.15 -15.16 3.64
CA SER A 211 -16.37 -16.37 3.83
C SER A 211 -15.26 -16.14 4.84
N TYR A 212 -14.88 -17.21 5.54
CA TYR A 212 -13.69 -17.26 6.37
C TYR A 212 -12.80 -18.41 5.88
N GLN A 213 -11.49 -18.16 5.81
CA GLN A 213 -10.51 -19.14 5.33
C GLN A 213 -9.34 -19.20 6.32
N HIS A 214 -9.04 -20.41 6.79
CA HIS A 214 -7.82 -20.65 7.54
C HIS A 214 -6.60 -20.49 6.65
N ALA A 215 -5.57 -19.82 7.18
CA ALA A 215 -4.30 -19.74 6.51
C ALA A 215 -3.70 -21.13 6.31
N GLN A 216 -3.29 -21.42 5.08
CA GLN A 216 -2.59 -22.65 4.73
C GLN A 216 -1.15 -22.33 4.34
N ARG A 217 -0.29 -23.33 4.29
CA ARG A 217 1.10 -23.16 3.82
C ARG A 217 1.16 -23.13 2.28
N ASP A 218 0.35 -22.29 1.68
CA ASP A 218 0.28 -22.09 0.23
C ASP A 218 1.12 -20.88 -0.22
N GLN A 219 1.23 -20.71 -1.54
CA GLN A 219 2.03 -19.64 -2.12
C GLN A 219 1.47 -18.25 -1.79
N ALA A 220 0.15 -18.11 -1.67
CA ALA A 220 -0.50 -16.85 -1.36
C ALA A 220 -0.15 -16.39 0.07
N THR A 221 -0.27 -17.29 1.05
CA THR A 221 0.07 -17.03 2.45
C THR A 221 1.56 -16.77 2.61
N GLN A 222 2.42 -17.51 1.90
CA GLN A 222 3.86 -17.25 1.87
C GLN A 222 4.16 -15.85 1.32
N HIS A 223 3.50 -15.44 0.24
CA HIS A 223 3.69 -14.10 -0.33
C HIS A 223 3.26 -13.00 0.66
N ALA A 224 2.08 -13.12 1.27
CA ALA A 224 1.59 -12.17 2.27
C ALA A 224 2.54 -12.08 3.48
N PHE A 225 3.07 -13.21 3.94
CA PHE A 225 4.03 -13.24 5.04
C PHE A 225 5.34 -12.54 4.68
N ARG A 226 5.90 -12.84 3.50
CA ARG A 226 7.12 -12.20 2.99
C ARG A 226 6.96 -10.69 2.90
N GLN A 227 5.78 -10.23 2.49
CA GLN A 227 5.43 -8.82 2.47
C GLN A 227 5.39 -8.23 3.89
N LYS A 228 4.69 -8.87 4.84
CA LYS A 228 4.61 -8.43 6.24
C LYS A 228 6.00 -8.30 6.88
N LEU A 229 6.87 -9.30 6.72
CA LEU A 229 8.24 -9.26 7.25
C LEU A 229 9.05 -8.10 6.69
N PHE A 230 8.92 -7.85 5.38
CA PHE A 230 9.66 -6.76 4.75
C PHE A 230 9.14 -5.39 5.17
N THR A 231 7.82 -5.25 5.35
CA THR A 231 7.22 -4.03 5.93
C THR A 231 7.73 -3.78 7.35
N ALA A 232 7.70 -4.80 8.21
CA ALA A 232 8.23 -4.69 9.57
C ALA A 232 9.71 -4.30 9.59
N TRP A 233 10.51 -4.90 8.71
CA TRP A 233 11.92 -4.52 8.54
C TRP A 233 12.06 -3.05 8.09
N LEU A 234 11.25 -2.57 7.14
CA LEU A 234 11.27 -1.16 6.72
C LEU A 234 10.93 -0.21 7.88
N ASP A 235 9.96 -0.57 8.71
CA ASP A 235 9.58 0.24 9.87
C ASP A 235 10.72 0.31 10.92
N GLU A 236 11.41 -0.81 11.15
CA GLU A 236 12.62 -0.85 11.97
C GLU A 236 13.75 0.01 11.39
N GLN A 237 14.02 -0.09 10.09
CA GLN A 237 15.02 0.75 9.42
C GLN A 237 14.65 2.24 9.54
N ARG A 238 13.36 2.58 9.39
CA ARG A 238 12.87 3.95 9.53
C ARG A 238 13.08 4.47 10.96
N ALA A 239 12.79 3.66 11.97
CA ALA A 239 12.96 4.04 13.38
C ALA A 239 14.42 4.30 13.77
N GLN A 240 15.38 3.68 13.06
CA GLN A 240 16.82 3.84 13.32
C GLN A 240 17.48 4.90 12.42
N ALA A 241 16.82 5.32 11.35
CA ALA A 241 17.39 6.26 10.39
C ALA A 241 17.29 7.71 10.86
N THR A 242 18.36 8.47 10.64
CA THR A 242 18.30 9.93 10.72
C THR A 242 17.77 10.47 9.39
N ILE A 243 16.53 10.94 9.37
CA ILE A 243 15.87 11.47 8.17
C ILE A 243 15.93 13.00 8.24
N THR A 244 16.73 13.61 7.38
CA THR A 244 16.80 15.07 7.24
C THR A 244 16.32 15.48 5.86
N TRP A 245 15.49 16.53 5.84
CA TRP A 245 14.94 17.08 4.61
C TRP A 245 15.64 18.40 4.30
N ASN A 246 16.64 18.36 3.43
CA ASN A 246 17.42 19.54 3.05
C ASN A 246 16.86 20.14 1.75
N TRP A 247 15.75 20.87 1.88
CA TRP A 247 15.07 21.48 0.74
C TRP A 247 15.60 22.86 0.36
N GLY A 248 16.93 23.06 0.33
CA GLY A 248 17.57 24.32 -0.09
C GLY A 248 17.24 25.53 0.79
N THR A 249 18.19 26.01 1.57
CA THR A 249 18.05 27.21 2.40
C THR A 249 17.84 28.47 1.55
N HIS A 250 16.81 29.23 1.91
CA HIS A 250 16.53 30.57 1.39
C HIS A 250 17.50 31.57 2.04
N GLU A 251 18.47 32.11 1.29
CA GLU A 251 19.11 33.38 1.66
C GLU A 251 18.16 34.51 1.22
N LEU A 252 17.35 35.02 2.16
CA LEU A 252 16.63 36.27 1.98
C LEU A 252 17.66 37.40 1.86
N GLN A 253 18.00 37.81 0.64
CA GLN A 253 18.64 39.11 0.42
C GLN A 253 17.64 40.19 0.80
N SER A 254 17.84 40.77 1.97
CA SER A 254 17.18 41.99 2.44
C SER A 254 17.50 43.13 1.49
N GLN A 255 16.55 43.46 0.61
CA GLN A 255 16.53 44.77 -0.04
C GLN A 255 15.88 45.77 0.92
N THR A 256 16.71 46.60 1.54
CA THR A 256 16.27 47.85 2.17
C THR A 256 15.93 48.82 1.04
N PRO A 257 14.71 49.35 0.92
CA PRO A 257 14.48 50.49 0.05
C PRO A 257 15.02 51.73 0.76
N THR A 258 16.02 52.31 0.13
CA THR A 258 16.55 53.65 0.35
C THR A 258 15.41 54.66 0.44
N VAL A 259 15.33 55.39 1.55
CA VAL A 259 14.59 56.65 1.62
C VAL A 259 15.35 57.65 0.75
N GLY A 260 14.66 58.29 -0.20
CA GLY A 260 15.19 59.34 -1.04
C GLY A 260 14.12 60.40 -1.27
N ASP A 261 14.50 61.64 -0.96
CA ASP A 261 13.71 62.88 -0.91
C ASP A 261 12.91 63.25 -2.17
#